data_AF-A0A662Z7A3-F1
#
_entry.id   AF-A0A662Z7A3-F1
#
_cell.length_a   1.000
_cell.length_b   1.000
_cell.length_c   1.000
_cell.angle_alpha   90.00
_cell.angle_beta   90.00
_cell.angle_gamma   90.00
#
_symmetry.space_group_name_H-M   'P 1'
#
loop_
_entity.id
_entity.type
_entity.pdbx_description
1 polymer ?
#
loop_
_entity_poly.entity_id
_entity_poly.type
_entity_poly.pdbx_seq_one_letter_code
_entity_poly.pdbx_strand_id
1 'polypeptide(L)'
;MKAFDFDGKCYRSMRVFCKQHGVSYQKMRRLCRHYVRAHDDPSVAARWLLGLEQFRNSEPKTFVYQQDLLRAEERNAKFRDKMSRQFVENFS
;
A
#
# COMPACT_ATOMS: atom_id res chain seq x y z
N MET A 1 -2.30 -4.44 20.70
CA MET A 1 -2.30 -3.18 19.90
C MET A 1 -0.98 -2.49 20.19
N LYS A 2 -0.21 -2.13 19.17
CA LYS A 2 1.05 -1.39 19.35
C LYS A 2 0.75 0.09 19.58
N ALA A 3 1.42 0.68 20.56
CA ALA A 3 1.60 2.13 20.59
C ALA A 3 2.44 2.53 19.37
N PHE A 4 2.26 3.75 18.89
CA PHE A 4 3.06 4.27 17.79
C PHE A 4 3.25 5.77 17.95
N ASP A 5 4.37 6.26 17.43
CA ASP A 5 4.69 7.67 17.43
C ASP A 5 4.20 8.30 16.13
N PHE A 6 3.62 9.49 16.25
CA PHE A 6 3.15 10.26 15.12
C PHE A 6 3.30 11.75 15.44
N ASP A 7 4.07 12.44 14.62
CA ASP A 7 4.28 13.91 14.73
C ASP A 7 4.74 14.35 16.13
N GLY A 8 5.79 13.70 16.65
CA GLY A 8 6.35 13.99 17.97
C GLY A 8 5.48 13.55 19.16
N LYS A 9 4.31 12.95 18.93
CA LYS A 9 3.40 12.46 19.96
C LYS A 9 3.29 10.94 19.96
N CYS A 10 3.47 10.33 21.13
CA CYS A 10 3.24 8.91 21.32
C CYS A 10 1.75 8.63 21.56
N TYR A 11 1.17 7.79 20.71
CA TYR A 11 -0.21 7.34 20.85
C TYR A 11 -0.26 5.93 21.43
N ARG A 12 -0.95 5.77 22.58
CA ARG A 12 -1.14 4.47 23.25
C ARG A 12 -1.84 3.43 22.36
N SER A 13 -2.63 3.87 21.38
CA SER A 13 -3.23 3.00 20.38
C SER A 13 -3.72 3.78 19.16
N MET A 14 -3.88 3.07 18.04
CA MET A 14 -4.56 3.59 16.85
C MET A 14 -5.97 4.12 17.14
N ARG A 15 -6.71 3.52 18.09
CA ARG A 15 -8.06 4.01 18.44
C ARG A 15 -8.03 5.43 19.02
N VAL A 16 -7.06 5.69 19.90
CA VAL A 16 -6.87 7.01 20.51
C VAL A 16 -6.51 8.03 19.43
N PHE A 17 -5.58 7.68 18.54
CA PHE A 17 -5.24 8.51 17.39
C PHE A 17 -6.47 8.83 16.52
N CYS A 18 -7.19 7.81 16.09
CA CYS A 18 -8.35 7.97 15.21
C CYS A 18 -9.45 8.83 15.84
N LYS A 19 -9.70 8.68 17.15
CA LYS A 19 -10.66 9.51 17.89
C LYS A 19 -10.22 10.98 17.93
N GLN A 20 -8.94 11.26 18.16
CA GLN A 20 -8.43 12.64 18.22
C GLN A 20 -8.44 13.34 16.87
N HIS A 21 -8.19 12.60 15.79
CA HIS A 21 -8.07 13.15 14.43
C HIS A 21 -9.35 13.02 13.58
N GLY A 22 -10.44 12.51 14.15
CA GLY A 22 -11.72 12.37 13.43
C GLY A 22 -11.70 11.39 12.26
N VAL A 23 -10.77 10.42 12.24
CA VAL A 23 -10.64 9.44 11.15
C VAL A 23 -11.16 8.06 11.56
N SER A 24 -11.54 7.23 10.57
CA SER A 24 -12.09 5.90 10.85
C SER A 24 -11.01 4.92 11.31
N TYR A 25 -11.18 4.38 12.52
CA TYR A 25 -10.35 3.30 13.04
C TYR A 25 -10.34 2.05 12.15
N GLN A 26 -11.49 1.69 11.56
CA GLN A 26 -11.57 0.51 10.69
C GLN A 26 -10.76 0.72 9.40
N LYS A 27 -10.77 1.94 8.84
CA LYS A 27 -9.93 2.27 7.69
C LYS A 27 -8.44 2.17 8.04
N MET A 28 -8.02 2.74 9.17
CA MET A 28 -6.63 2.65 9.62
C MET A 28 -6.18 1.20 9.83
N ARG A 29 -6.98 0.41 10.55
CA ARG A 29 -6.71 -1.00 10.79
C ARG A 29 -6.62 -1.80 9.49
N ARG A 30 -7.47 -1.48 8.50
CA ARG A 30 -7.43 -2.11 7.17
C ARG A 30 -6.11 -1.81 6.47
N LEU A 31 -5.66 -0.56 6.47
CA LEU A 31 -4.38 -0.17 5.86
C LEU A 31 -3.19 -0.94 6.48
N CYS A 32 -3.07 -0.96 7.80
CA CYS A 32 -2.01 -1.69 8.50
C CYS A 32 -2.06 -3.22 8.32
N ARG A 33 -3.22 -3.77 7.95
CA ARG A 33 -3.36 -5.20 7.65
C ARG A 33 -2.99 -5.55 6.23
N HIS A 34 -3.21 -4.64 5.28
CA HIS A 34 -3.06 -4.93 3.87
C HIS A 34 -1.74 -4.46 3.28
N TYR A 35 -1.07 -3.46 3.82
CA TYR A 35 0.12 -2.85 3.22
C TYR A 35 1.33 -2.97 4.14
N VAL A 36 2.47 -3.39 3.58
CA VAL A 36 3.69 -3.72 4.33
C VAL A 36 4.16 -2.51 5.15
N ARG A 37 4.32 -1.35 4.51
CA ARG A 37 4.78 -0.13 5.19
C ARG A 37 3.91 0.25 6.38
N ALA A 38 2.59 0.18 6.22
CA ALA A 38 1.63 0.48 7.27
C ALA A 38 1.54 -0.62 8.34
N HIS A 39 1.90 -1.85 8.00
CA HIS A 39 1.97 -2.97 8.94
C HIS A 39 3.15 -2.81 9.90
N ASP A 40 4.30 -2.46 9.34
CA ASP A 40 5.55 -2.28 10.07
C ASP A 40 5.50 -0.99 10.90
N ASP A 41 5.01 0.09 10.30
CA ASP A 41 4.86 1.39 10.95
C ASP A 41 3.44 1.99 10.74
N PRO A 42 2.58 1.97 11.78
CA PRO A 42 1.25 2.56 11.74
C PRO A 42 1.23 4.07 11.44
N SER A 43 2.35 4.79 11.61
CA SER A 43 2.45 6.21 11.26
C SER A 43 2.19 6.44 9.76
N VAL A 44 2.56 5.48 8.91
CA VAL A 44 2.32 5.56 7.46
C VAL A 44 0.82 5.56 7.14
N ALA A 45 0.05 4.66 7.77
CA ALA A 45 -1.40 4.65 7.60
C ALA A 45 -2.05 5.94 8.09
N ALA A 46 -1.52 6.53 9.17
CA ALA A 46 -1.96 7.82 9.67
C ALA A 46 -1.70 8.94 8.65
N ARG A 47 -0.51 9.01 8.04
CA ARG A 47 -0.19 10.01 7.00
C ARG A 47 -1.11 9.88 5.79
N TRP A 48 -1.38 8.65 5.32
CA TRP A 48 -2.31 8.42 4.21
C TRP A 48 -3.74 8.85 4.53
N LEU A 49 -4.23 8.55 5.74
CA LEU A 49 -5.59 8.93 6.15
C LEU A 49 -5.76 10.44 6.32
N LEU A 50 -4.71 11.13 6.76
CA LEU A 50 -4.71 12.59 6.92
C LEU A 50 -4.39 13.33 5.61
N GLY A 51 -4.10 12.61 4.52
CA GLY A 51 -3.73 13.22 3.23
C GLY A 51 -2.34 13.88 3.23
N LEU A 52 -1.51 13.62 4.25
CA LEU A 52 -0.15 14.14 4.35
C LEU A 52 0.82 13.40 3.41
N GLU A 53 0.47 12.17 3.03
CA GLU A 53 1.21 11.36 2.06
C GLU A 53 0.20 10.74 1.07
N GLN A 54 0.54 10.77 -0.23
CA GLN A 54 -0.31 10.18 -1.26
C GLN A 54 -0.20 8.65 -1.23
N PHE A 55 -1.36 7.98 -1.12
CA PHE A 55 -1.44 6.52 -1.26
C PHE A 55 -1.24 6.10 -2.72
N ARG A 56 -0.30 5.18 -2.97
CA ARG A 56 -0.06 4.63 -4.32
C ARG A 56 -0.75 3.27 -4.47
N ASN A 57 -1.40 3.05 -5.61
CA ASN A 57 -2.03 1.75 -5.91
C ASN A 57 -1.02 0.60 -6.02
N SER A 58 0.26 0.91 -6.24
CA SER A 58 1.37 -0.03 -6.29
C SER A 58 1.97 -0.36 -4.91
N GLU A 59 1.39 0.12 -3.81
CA GLU A 59 1.87 -0.17 -2.46
C GLU A 59 1.92 -1.69 -2.20
N PRO A 60 3.08 -2.22 -1.75
CA PRO A 60 3.25 -3.65 -1.54
C PRO A 60 2.29 -4.14 -0.47
N LYS A 61 1.58 -5.23 -0.78
CA LYS A 61 0.64 -5.85 0.15
C LYS A 61 1.36 -6.80 1.10
N THR A 62 0.90 -6.85 2.35
CA THR A 62 1.38 -7.80 3.38
C THR A 62 1.17 -9.25 2.98
N PHE A 63 0.02 -9.53 2.37
CA PHE A 63 -0.32 -10.83 1.83
C PHE A 63 -0.59 -10.68 0.34
N VAL A 64 0.19 -11.38 -0.46
CA VAL A 64 -0.04 -11.51 -1.90
C VAL A 64 -0.45 -12.96 -2.15
N TYR A 65 -1.60 -13.17 -2.77
CA TYR A 65 -1.99 -14.52 -3.19
C TYR A 65 -1.08 -14.97 -4.32
N GLN A 66 -0.61 -16.21 -4.27
CA GLN A 66 0.28 -16.77 -5.30
C GLN A 66 -0.34 -16.68 -6.70
N GLN A 67 -1.66 -16.82 -6.81
CA GLN A 67 -2.38 -16.64 -8.07
C GLN A 67 -2.30 -15.21 -8.63
N ASP A 68 -2.26 -14.19 -7.76
CA ASP A 68 -2.09 -12.79 -8.17
C ASP A 68 -0.68 -12.54 -8.72
N LEU A 69 0.33 -13.19 -8.12
CA LEU A 69 1.71 -13.14 -8.63
C LEU A 69 1.81 -13.76 -10.02
N LEU A 70 1.29 -14.98 -10.19
CA LEU A 70 1.29 -15.68 -11.49
C LEU A 70 0.56 -14.87 -12.57
N ARG A 71 -0.62 -14.32 -12.26
CA ARG A 71 -1.36 -13.46 -13.19
C ARG A 71 -0.61 -12.16 -13.53
N ALA A 72 0.13 -11.60 -12.57
CA ALA A 72 0.96 -10.43 -12.83
C ALA A 72 2.15 -10.76 -13.75
N GLU A 73 2.79 -11.90 -13.56
CA GLU A 73 3.85 -12.41 -14.45
C GLU A 73 3.34 -12.64 -15.87
N GLU A 74 2.18 -13.29 -16.03
CA GLU A 74 1.54 -13.51 -17.33
C GLU A 74 1.25 -12.19 -18.07
N ARG A 75 0.72 -11.18 -17.36
CA ARG A 75 0.47 -9.85 -17.94
C ARG A 75 1.77 -9.20 -18.41
N ASN A 76 2.82 -9.27 -17.59
CA ASN A 76 4.13 -8.71 -17.94
C ASN A 76 4.79 -9.43 -19.11
N ALA A 77 4.64 -10.76 -19.21
CA ALA A 77 5.12 -11.53 -20.34
C ALA A 77 4.41 -11.11 -21.64
N LYS A 78 3.08 -11.02 -21.63
CA LYS A 78 2.28 -10.56 -22.79
C LYS A 78 2.63 -9.14 -23.21
N PHE A 79 2.87 -8.25 -22.25
CA PHE A 79 3.27 -6.88 -22.54
C PHE A 79 4.65 -6.82 -23.22
N ARG A 80 5.65 -7.54 -22.71
CA ARG A 80 7.00 -7.58 -23.30
C ARG A 80 6.98 -8.17 -24.71
N ASP A 81 6.22 -9.23 -24.94
CA ASP A 81 6.05 -9.84 -26.25
C ASP A 81 5.38 -8.85 -27.24
N LYS A 82 4.30 -8.17 -26.82
CA LYS A 82 3.68 -7.11 -27.64
C LYS A 82 4.66 -5.98 -27.99
N MET A 83 5.42 -5.48 -27.01
CA MET A 83 6.39 -4.40 -27.24
C MET A 83 7.52 -4.85 -28.18
N SER A 84 7.97 -6.10 -28.06
CA SER A 84 9.01 -6.66 -28.92
C SER A 84 8.53 -6.78 -30.37
N ARG A 85 7.29 -7.24 -30.59
CA ARG A 85 6.69 -7.28 -31.94
C ARG A 85 6.54 -5.90 -32.54
N GLN A 86 6.03 -4.93 -31.77
CA GLN A 86 5.90 -3.54 -32.25
C GLN A 86 7.27 -2.91 -32.58
N PHE A 87 8.31 -3.24 -31.82
CA PHE A 87 9.66 -2.79 -32.13
C PHE A 87 10.15 -3.39 -33.45
N VAL A 88 10.00 -4.71 -33.64
CA VAL A 88 10.39 -5.36 -34.90
C VAL A 88 9.60 -4.78 -36.09
N GLU A 89 8.28 -4.59 -35.96
CA GLU A 89 7.44 -4.02 -37.02
C GLU A 89 7.76 -2.57 -37.38
N ASN A 90 8.19 -1.76 -36.41
CA ASN A 90 8.50 -0.33 -36.63
C ASN A 90 9.93 -0.07 -37.11
N PHE A 91 10.84 -1.05 -36.96
CA PHE A 91 12.26 -0.92 -37.30
C PHE A 91 12.74 -1.97 -38.33
N SER A 92 11.80 -2.66 -39.00
CA SER A 92 12.03 -3.44 -40.22
C SER A 92 11.51 -2.67 -41.43
#